data_AF-A0A918IRL6-F1
#
_entry.id   AF-A0A918IRL6-F1
#
_cell.length_a   1.000
_cell.length_b   1.000
_cell.length_c   1.000
_cell.angle_alpha   90.00
_cell.angle_beta   90.00
_cell.angle_gamma   90.00
#
_symmetry.space_group_name_H-M   'P 1'
#
loop_
_entity.id
_entity.type
_entity.pdbx_description
1 polymer ?
#
loop_
_entity_poly.entity_id
_entity_poly.type
_entity_poly.pdbx_seq_one_letter_code
_entity_poly.pdbx_strand_id
1 'polypeptide(L)'
;MAEELVQRIESLGAKLAEAKASINRRFIGQDRVVDLVLASMLCGGHALLVGLPGLGKTRLIDTLSTVMGLRGSRIQFTPDLMPADILGSEVLETAADGSRAFRFIEGPIFCQLLMADEINRASPRTQSALLQAMQEREVTIAGQHRPLGRPFHVLATQNPIEQEGTYPLPEAQLDRFLVQIDVDYPDRATEREILLATTGAVEEEVHQVFTAADLLEAQDVIRRMPVGDSVVEAILDLVRACRPGEVEGAALAETLAWGPGPRAAQALMLTTRARALLDGRLAPSVADVAALARPVLTHRMALNFAARARGESLAAVIDRVAARSLGLEAAA
;
A
#
# COMPACT_ATOMS: atom_id res chain seq x y z
N MET A 1 31.94 1.17 -1.13
CA MET A 1 30.74 1.63 -0.38
C MET A 1 29.82 2.49 -1.22
N ALA A 2 30.18 3.72 -1.62
CA ALA A 2 29.29 4.59 -2.40
C ALA A 2 29.10 4.10 -3.85
N GLU A 3 30.18 3.74 -4.55
CA GLU A 3 30.12 3.19 -5.93
C GLU A 3 29.33 1.87 -6.00
N GLU A 4 29.50 1.01 -4.99
CA GLU A 4 28.76 -0.26 -4.88
C GLU A 4 27.25 -0.04 -4.68
N LEU A 5 26.86 0.97 -3.90
CA LEU A 5 25.44 1.32 -3.74
C LEU A 5 24.83 1.85 -5.04
N VAL A 6 25.58 2.67 -5.78
CA VAL A 6 25.13 3.19 -7.10
C VAL A 6 24.89 2.04 -8.07
N GLN A 7 25.84 1.11 -8.20
CA GLN A 7 25.68 -0.07 -9.07
C GLN A 7 24.48 -0.93 -8.65
N ARG A 8 24.25 -1.11 -7.35
CA ARG A 8 23.06 -1.82 -6.84
C ARG A 8 21.76 -1.10 -7.20
N ILE A 9 21.73 0.23 -7.10
CA ILE A 9 20.56 1.05 -7.49
C ILE A 9 20.28 0.93 -8.99
N GLU A 10 21.30 1.02 -9.84
CA GLU A 10 21.15 0.92 -11.30
C GLU A 10 20.66 -0.47 -11.73
N SER A 11 21.28 -1.53 -11.21
CA SER A 11 20.86 -2.91 -11.50
C SER A 11 19.44 -3.17 -11.04
N LEU A 12 19.06 -2.68 -9.85
CA LEU A 12 17.71 -2.80 -9.33
C LEU A 12 16.70 -2.00 -10.16
N GLY A 13 17.07 -0.80 -10.62
CA GLY A 13 16.25 0.02 -11.50
C GLY A 13 15.90 -0.70 -12.80
N ALA A 14 16.88 -1.35 -13.45
CA ALA A 14 16.64 -2.15 -14.65
C ALA A 14 15.69 -3.33 -14.40
N LYS A 15 15.89 -4.06 -13.29
CA LYS A 15 15.02 -5.18 -12.90
C LYS A 15 13.60 -4.73 -12.56
N LEU A 16 13.44 -3.55 -11.95
CA LEU A 16 12.14 -2.94 -11.68
C LEU A 16 11.42 -2.49 -12.95
N ALA A 17 12.15 -1.95 -13.93
CA ALA A 17 11.57 -1.61 -15.23
C ALA A 17 11.04 -2.85 -15.96
N GLU A 18 11.78 -3.97 -15.91
CA GLU A 18 11.32 -5.26 -16.43
C GLU A 18 10.06 -5.76 -15.70
N ALA A 19 10.06 -5.72 -14.36
CA ALA A 19 8.91 -6.11 -13.56
C ALA A 19 7.67 -5.25 -13.89
N LYS A 20 7.82 -3.93 -13.94
CA LYS A 20 6.75 -2.99 -14.31
C LYS A 20 6.20 -3.27 -15.70
N ALA A 21 7.08 -3.50 -16.68
CA ALA A 21 6.67 -3.87 -18.03
C ALA A 21 5.87 -5.18 -18.05
N SER A 22 6.28 -6.19 -17.28
CA SER A 22 5.55 -7.45 -17.17
C SER A 22 4.20 -7.29 -16.47
N ILE A 23 4.07 -6.38 -15.50
CA ILE A 23 2.80 -6.12 -14.81
C ILE A 23 1.82 -5.39 -15.74
N ASN A 24 2.31 -4.34 -16.43
CA ASN A 24 1.49 -3.49 -17.30
C ASN A 24 0.91 -4.22 -18.51
N ARG A 25 1.53 -5.34 -18.93
CA ARG A 25 0.98 -6.24 -19.95
C ARG A 25 -0.38 -6.82 -19.55
N ARG A 26 -0.57 -7.16 -18.27
CA ARG A 26 -1.82 -7.74 -17.75
C ARG A 26 -2.72 -6.73 -17.06
N PHE A 27 -2.16 -5.60 -16.61
CA PHE A 27 -2.87 -4.54 -15.89
C PHE A 27 -2.76 -3.21 -16.65
N ILE A 28 -3.71 -2.98 -17.56
CA ILE A 28 -3.63 -1.95 -18.60
C ILE A 28 -4.11 -0.59 -18.09
N GLY A 29 -3.36 0.47 -18.45
CA GLY A 29 -3.70 1.88 -18.25
C GLY A 29 -3.85 2.35 -16.81
N GLN A 30 -3.19 1.66 -15.87
CA GLN A 30 -3.15 2.02 -14.47
C GLN A 30 -1.71 2.09 -13.93
N ASP A 31 -0.81 2.70 -14.70
CA ASP A 31 0.62 2.83 -14.36
C ASP A 31 0.85 3.40 -12.96
N ARG A 32 0.07 4.42 -12.57
CA ARG A 32 0.17 5.06 -11.25
C ARG A 32 -0.16 4.09 -10.12
N VAL A 33 -1.13 3.21 -10.30
CA VAL A 33 -1.51 2.20 -9.31
C VAL A 33 -0.38 1.19 -9.16
N VAL A 34 0.19 0.73 -10.28
CA VAL A 34 1.35 -0.19 -10.29
C VAL A 34 2.55 0.45 -9.59
N ASP A 35 2.88 1.69 -9.90
CA ASP A 35 3.98 2.42 -9.28
C ASP A 35 3.81 2.56 -7.76
N LEU A 36 2.61 2.90 -7.30
CA LEU A 36 2.35 3.04 -5.86
C LEU A 36 2.37 1.71 -5.12
N VAL A 37 1.90 0.63 -5.74
CA VAL A 37 1.97 -0.71 -5.14
C VAL A 37 3.40 -1.21 -5.09
N LEU A 38 4.17 -1.08 -6.18
CA LEU A 38 5.60 -1.42 -6.18
C LEU A 38 6.37 -0.59 -5.17
N ALA A 39 6.13 0.73 -5.13
CA ALA A 39 6.74 1.61 -4.13
C ALA A 39 6.42 1.13 -2.70
N SER A 40 5.17 0.73 -2.44
CA SER A 40 4.78 0.21 -1.13
C SER A 40 5.53 -1.07 -0.75
N MET A 41 5.67 -2.01 -1.68
CA MET A 41 6.41 -3.26 -1.48
C MET A 41 7.91 -3.01 -1.28
N LEU A 42 8.50 -2.11 -2.06
CA LEU A 42 9.90 -1.68 -1.95
C LEU A 42 10.20 -0.98 -0.63
N CYS A 43 9.21 -0.33 -0.01
CA CYS A 43 9.33 0.27 1.30
C CYS A 43 9.13 -0.73 2.46
N GLY A 44 8.72 -1.97 2.18
CA GLY A 44 8.36 -2.93 3.22
C GLY A 44 6.99 -2.66 3.86
N GLY A 45 6.12 -1.92 3.18
CA GLY A 45 4.83 -1.46 3.67
C GLY A 45 3.64 -2.23 3.11
N HIS A 46 2.44 -1.76 3.51
CA HIS A 46 1.13 -2.25 3.07
C HIS A 46 0.41 -1.13 2.33
N ALA A 47 -0.45 -1.47 1.36
CA ALA A 47 -1.23 -0.48 0.61
C ALA A 47 -2.74 -0.71 0.76
N LEU A 48 -3.50 0.39 0.75
CA LEU A 48 -4.95 0.40 0.77
C LEU A 48 -5.47 0.85 -0.59
N LEU A 49 -6.14 -0.03 -1.34
CA LEU A 49 -6.71 0.25 -2.67
C LEU A 49 -8.19 0.60 -2.55
N VAL A 50 -8.51 1.87 -2.68
CA VAL A 50 -9.88 2.38 -2.65
C VAL A 50 -10.38 2.52 -4.07
N GLY A 51 -11.50 1.88 -4.40
CA GLY A 51 -12.06 1.97 -5.76
C GLY A 51 -13.21 1.01 -5.96
N LEU A 52 -13.91 1.16 -7.07
CA LEU A 52 -15.11 0.40 -7.38
C LEU A 52 -14.80 -1.08 -7.71
N PRO A 53 -15.80 -1.97 -7.58
CA PRO A 53 -15.65 -3.36 -7.99
C PRO A 53 -15.38 -3.46 -9.50
N GLY A 54 -14.66 -4.50 -9.91
CA GLY A 54 -14.41 -4.78 -11.33
C GLY A 54 -13.21 -4.05 -11.95
N LEU A 55 -12.49 -3.20 -11.21
CA LEU A 55 -11.32 -2.45 -11.71
C LEU A 55 -10.01 -3.27 -11.78
N GLY A 56 -10.12 -4.60 -11.94
CA GLY A 56 -8.95 -5.47 -12.12
C GLY A 56 -8.05 -5.67 -10.88
N LYS A 57 -8.46 -5.23 -9.68
CA LYS A 57 -7.65 -5.33 -8.45
C LYS A 57 -7.17 -6.76 -8.16
N THR A 58 -8.01 -7.77 -8.39
CA THR A 58 -7.62 -9.18 -8.23
C THR A 58 -6.56 -9.60 -9.25
N ARG A 59 -6.74 -9.21 -10.53
CA ARG A 59 -5.74 -9.48 -11.59
C ARG A 59 -4.39 -8.83 -11.25
N LEU A 60 -4.38 -7.62 -10.70
CA LEU A 60 -3.16 -6.94 -10.27
C LEU A 60 -2.36 -7.79 -9.25
N ILE A 61 -3.03 -8.39 -8.26
CA ILE A 61 -2.36 -9.11 -7.18
C ILE A 61 -1.85 -10.47 -7.63
N ASP A 62 -2.60 -11.19 -8.45
CA ASP A 62 -2.13 -12.44 -9.05
C ASP A 62 -0.89 -12.21 -9.93
N THR A 63 -0.93 -11.10 -10.69
CA THR A 63 0.21 -10.65 -11.52
C THR A 63 1.40 -10.31 -10.65
N LEU A 64 1.21 -9.50 -9.60
CA LEU A 64 2.29 -9.12 -8.68
C LEU A 64 2.88 -10.32 -7.95
N SER A 65 2.06 -11.28 -7.50
CA SER A 65 2.54 -12.50 -6.84
C SER A 65 3.49 -13.28 -7.76
N THR A 66 3.12 -13.38 -9.04
CA THR A 66 3.91 -14.07 -10.07
C THR A 66 5.20 -13.31 -10.39
N VAL A 67 5.10 -12.02 -10.78
CA VAL A 67 6.25 -11.18 -11.16
C VAL A 67 7.23 -11.05 -10.01
N MET A 68 6.72 -10.91 -8.78
CA MET A 68 7.55 -10.69 -7.59
C MET A 68 8.09 -11.99 -6.97
N GLY A 69 7.68 -13.16 -7.48
CA GLY A 69 8.08 -14.47 -6.95
C GLY A 69 7.65 -14.68 -5.51
N LEU A 70 6.44 -14.23 -5.16
CA LEU A 70 5.89 -14.27 -3.81
C LEU A 70 4.76 -15.28 -3.72
N ARG A 71 4.69 -15.99 -2.58
CA ARG A 71 3.51 -16.78 -2.26
C ARG A 71 2.33 -15.85 -1.99
N GLY A 72 1.40 -15.80 -2.94
CA GLY A 72 0.15 -15.06 -2.84
C GLY A 72 -0.91 -15.79 -2.01
N SER A 73 -1.79 -15.04 -1.38
CA SER A 73 -3.01 -15.55 -0.75
C SER A 73 -4.10 -14.47 -0.81
N ARG A 74 -5.36 -14.89 -0.77
CA ARG A 74 -6.51 -13.99 -0.89
C ARG A 74 -7.56 -14.31 0.17
N ILE A 75 -8.07 -13.25 0.80
CA ILE A 75 -9.16 -13.30 1.76
C ILE A 75 -10.22 -12.31 1.31
N GLN A 76 -11.44 -12.79 1.15
CA GLN A 76 -12.62 -11.95 1.00
C GLN A 76 -13.18 -11.65 2.38
N PHE A 77 -13.24 -10.38 2.77
CA PHE A 77 -13.82 -9.98 4.04
C PHE A 77 -15.33 -9.98 3.91
N THR A 78 -15.98 -10.70 4.83
CA THR A 78 -17.43 -10.80 4.95
C THR A 78 -17.84 -10.52 6.41
N PRO A 79 -19.11 -10.16 6.66
CA PRO A 79 -19.57 -9.83 8.02
C PRO A 79 -19.41 -10.98 9.04
N ASP A 80 -19.42 -12.22 8.55
CA ASP A 80 -19.29 -13.45 9.32
C ASP A 80 -17.85 -13.97 9.47
N LEU A 81 -16.88 -13.35 8.78
CA LEU A 81 -15.48 -13.76 8.84
C LEU A 81 -14.91 -13.61 10.25
N MET A 82 -14.39 -14.70 10.82
CA MET A 82 -13.83 -14.72 12.16
C MET A 82 -12.31 -14.53 12.14
N PRO A 83 -11.70 -14.03 13.23
CA PRO A 83 -10.24 -13.94 13.32
C PRO A 83 -9.52 -15.26 13.05
N ALA A 84 -10.09 -16.39 13.49
CA ALA A 84 -9.51 -17.72 13.28
C ALA A 84 -9.44 -18.12 11.80
N ASP A 85 -10.36 -17.63 10.96
CA ASP A 85 -10.35 -17.90 9.51
C ASP A 85 -9.21 -17.17 8.79
N ILE A 86 -8.67 -16.11 9.41
CA ILE A 86 -7.54 -15.32 8.91
C ILE A 86 -6.24 -15.84 9.51
N LEU A 87 -6.19 -15.96 10.83
CA LEU A 87 -4.98 -16.28 11.59
C LEU A 87 -4.67 -17.79 11.62
N GLY A 88 -5.63 -18.65 11.33
CA GLY A 88 -5.54 -20.10 11.53
C GLY A 88 -6.13 -20.54 12.86
N SER A 89 -6.30 -21.85 13.00
CA SER A 89 -6.93 -22.47 14.17
C SER A 89 -6.28 -23.80 14.53
N GLU A 90 -6.45 -24.23 15.78
CA GLU A 90 -6.09 -25.58 16.20
C GLU A 90 -7.28 -26.51 16.08
N VAL A 91 -7.06 -27.63 15.40
CA VAL A 91 -8.03 -28.72 15.28
C VAL A 91 -7.55 -29.93 16.03
N LEU A 92 -8.46 -30.66 16.66
CA LEU A 92 -8.15 -31.93 17.31
C LEU A 92 -8.14 -33.02 16.25
N GLU A 93 -6.95 -33.49 15.88
CA GLU A 93 -6.77 -34.59 14.93
C GLU A 93 -6.68 -35.91 15.72
N THR A 94 -7.39 -36.94 15.24
CA THR A 94 -7.28 -38.30 15.79
C THR A 94 -6.43 -39.12 14.83
N ALA A 95 -5.27 -39.57 15.29
CA ALA A 95 -4.38 -40.41 14.49
C ALA A 95 -4.98 -41.82 14.32
N ALA A 96 -4.42 -42.59 13.38
CA ALA A 96 -4.88 -43.94 13.06
C ALA A 96 -4.78 -44.93 14.25
N ASP A 97 -3.96 -44.61 15.25
CA ASP A 97 -3.80 -45.37 16.50
C ASP A 97 -4.79 -44.95 17.61
N GLY A 98 -5.67 -43.99 17.35
CA GLY A 98 -6.66 -43.48 18.30
C GLY A 98 -6.15 -42.38 19.23
N SER A 99 -4.87 -41.99 19.14
CA SER A 99 -4.34 -40.84 19.88
C SER A 99 -4.93 -39.52 19.36
N ARG A 100 -5.14 -38.56 20.26
CA ARG A 100 -5.67 -37.22 19.92
C ARG A 100 -4.58 -36.17 20.14
N ALA A 101 -4.33 -35.35 19.12
CA ALA A 101 -3.37 -34.26 19.20
C ALA A 101 -3.97 -32.99 18.58
N PHE A 102 -3.64 -31.83 19.16
CA PHE A 102 -3.96 -30.55 18.54
C PHE A 102 -2.99 -30.29 17.39
N ARG A 103 -3.53 -30.08 16.19
CA ARG A 103 -2.77 -29.65 15.01
C ARG A 103 -3.19 -28.25 14.63
N PHE A 104 -2.20 -27.38 14.44
CA PHE A 104 -2.44 -26.06 13.90
C PHE A 104 -2.61 -26.12 12.38
N ILE A 105 -3.69 -25.49 11.90
CA ILE A 105 -3.92 -25.22 10.49
C ILE A 105 -3.63 -23.74 10.26
N GLU A 106 -2.62 -23.48 9.43
CA GLU A 106 -2.24 -22.12 9.03
C GLU A 106 -3.40 -21.43 8.32
N GLY A 107 -3.69 -20.21 8.76
CA GLY A 107 -4.61 -19.35 8.06
C GLY A 107 -4.00 -18.76 6.77
N PRO A 108 -4.83 -18.10 5.94
CA PRO A 108 -4.40 -17.50 4.69
C PRO A 108 -3.31 -16.41 4.83
N ILE A 109 -3.08 -15.86 6.02
CA ILE A 109 -2.01 -14.85 6.25
C ILE A 109 -0.60 -15.43 6.23
N PHE A 110 -0.43 -16.75 6.28
CA PHE A 110 0.88 -17.41 6.20
C PHE A 110 1.40 -17.44 4.75
N CYS A 111 1.48 -16.26 4.14
CA CYS A 111 1.91 -15.99 2.79
C CYS A 111 2.93 -14.84 2.78
N GLN A 112 3.33 -14.37 1.61
CA GLN A 112 4.21 -13.20 1.45
C GLN A 112 3.49 -11.98 0.86
N LEU A 113 2.44 -12.23 0.06
CA LEU A 113 1.57 -11.20 -0.47
C LEU A 113 0.11 -11.58 -0.22
N LEU A 114 -0.59 -10.79 0.59
CA LEU A 114 -1.97 -11.01 0.96
C LEU A 114 -2.89 -9.98 0.29
N MET A 115 -3.90 -10.46 -0.43
CA MET A 115 -5.06 -9.66 -0.81
C MET A 115 -6.12 -9.72 0.30
N ALA A 116 -6.47 -8.58 0.87
CA ALA A 116 -7.56 -8.45 1.83
C ALA A 116 -8.70 -7.67 1.19
N ASP A 117 -9.59 -8.38 0.50
CA ASP A 117 -10.68 -7.76 -0.24
C ASP A 117 -11.78 -7.25 0.68
N GLU A 118 -12.21 -6.01 0.47
CA GLU A 118 -13.33 -5.37 1.17
C GLU A 118 -13.16 -5.38 2.69
N ILE A 119 -11.97 -5.00 3.18
CA ILE A 119 -11.59 -5.06 4.60
C ILE A 119 -12.62 -4.39 5.54
N ASN A 120 -13.35 -3.39 5.03
CA ASN A 120 -14.42 -2.69 5.74
C ASN A 120 -15.69 -3.54 5.95
N ARG A 121 -15.84 -4.74 5.38
CA ARG A 121 -17.03 -5.60 5.58
C ARG A 121 -16.94 -6.52 6.80
N ALA A 122 -15.75 -6.80 7.31
CA ALA A 122 -15.61 -7.63 8.50
C ALA A 122 -15.73 -6.82 9.79
N SER A 123 -16.06 -7.52 10.88
CA SER A 123 -16.15 -6.92 12.20
C SER A 123 -14.84 -6.23 12.63
N PRO A 124 -14.89 -5.20 13.52
CA PRO A 124 -13.70 -4.55 14.05
C PRO A 124 -12.70 -5.51 14.70
N ARG A 125 -13.18 -6.62 15.28
CA ARG A 125 -12.33 -7.66 15.88
C ARG A 125 -11.52 -8.40 14.81
N THR A 126 -12.16 -8.75 13.70
CA THR A 126 -11.54 -9.43 12.56
C THR A 126 -10.54 -8.51 11.84
N GLN A 127 -10.90 -7.23 11.65
CA GLN A 127 -9.98 -6.21 11.13
C GLN A 127 -8.73 -6.07 12.01
N SER A 128 -8.92 -5.98 13.33
CA SER A 128 -7.83 -5.84 14.29
C SER A 128 -6.85 -7.01 14.26
N ALA A 129 -7.35 -8.24 14.06
CA ALA A 129 -6.51 -9.44 13.94
C ALA A 129 -5.53 -9.34 12.76
N LEU A 130 -6.02 -8.96 11.57
CA LEU A 130 -5.15 -8.76 10.41
C LEU A 130 -4.15 -7.61 10.64
N LEU A 131 -4.61 -6.48 11.19
CA LEU A 131 -3.78 -5.30 11.40
C LEU A 131 -2.69 -5.51 12.46
N GLN A 132 -2.96 -6.35 13.45
CA GLN A 132 -1.95 -6.80 14.40
C GLN A 132 -0.89 -7.65 13.68
N ALA A 133 -1.32 -8.63 12.89
CA ALA A 133 -0.42 -9.47 12.09
C ALA A 133 0.46 -8.65 11.13
N MET A 134 -0.08 -7.59 10.51
CA MET A 134 0.68 -6.63 9.70
C MET A 134 1.80 -5.94 10.49
N GLN A 135 1.50 -5.50 11.72
CA GLN A 135 2.44 -4.75 12.55
C GLN A 135 3.51 -5.64 13.18
N GLU A 136 3.10 -6.79 13.71
CA GLU A 136 3.96 -7.71 14.47
C GLU A 136 4.72 -8.66 13.55
N ARG A 137 4.20 -8.95 12.35
CA ARG A 137 4.74 -9.93 11.39
C ARG A 137 4.84 -11.36 11.94
N GLU A 138 4.11 -11.60 13.01
CA GLU A 138 3.90 -12.88 13.67
C GLU A 138 2.51 -12.89 14.28
N VAL A 139 2.02 -14.08 14.64
CA VAL A 139 0.77 -14.25 15.37
C VAL A 139 0.96 -15.23 16.51
N THR A 140 0.21 -15.03 17.60
CA THR A 140 0.19 -15.96 18.73
C THR A 140 -1.12 -16.72 18.75
N ILE A 141 -1.06 -18.03 18.54
CA ILE A 141 -2.23 -18.92 18.60
C ILE A 141 -1.96 -20.01 19.63
N ALA A 142 -2.88 -20.18 20.58
CA ALA A 142 -2.76 -21.13 21.69
C ALA A 142 -1.44 -21.01 22.49
N GLY A 143 -0.94 -19.77 22.65
CA GLY A 143 0.29 -19.48 23.38
C GLY A 143 1.58 -19.77 22.61
N GLN A 144 1.50 -20.17 21.33
CA GLN A 144 2.67 -20.37 20.48
C GLN A 144 2.83 -19.20 19.49
N HIS A 145 4.02 -18.60 19.46
CA HIS A 145 4.41 -17.60 18.48
C HIS A 145 4.66 -18.25 17.11
N ARG A 146 4.09 -17.67 16.06
CA ARG A 146 4.19 -18.17 14.69
C ARG A 146 4.56 -17.03 13.74
N PRO A 147 5.77 -17.03 13.16
CA PRO A 147 6.19 -15.97 12.24
C PRO A 147 5.44 -16.07 10.91
N LEU A 148 5.16 -14.93 10.28
CA LEU A 148 4.59 -14.87 8.94
C LEU A 148 5.68 -15.04 7.86
N GLY A 149 5.25 -15.22 6.61
CA GLY A 149 6.17 -15.26 5.48
C GLY A 149 6.98 -13.97 5.36
N ARG A 150 8.24 -14.06 4.92
CA ARG A 150 9.11 -12.88 4.75
C ARG A 150 9.51 -12.74 3.27
N PRO A 151 9.34 -11.57 2.65
CA PRO A 151 8.63 -10.40 3.16
C PRO A 151 7.12 -10.65 3.31
N PHE A 152 6.42 -9.83 4.11
CA PHE A 152 4.96 -9.89 4.28
C PHE A 152 4.33 -8.56 3.87
N HIS A 153 3.48 -8.59 2.86
CA HIS A 153 2.78 -7.43 2.33
C HIS A 153 1.28 -7.68 2.30
N VAL A 154 0.50 -6.62 2.51
CA VAL A 154 -0.95 -6.65 2.48
C VAL A 154 -1.42 -5.57 1.53
N LEU A 155 -2.22 -5.97 0.56
CA LEU A 155 -2.95 -5.10 -0.35
C LEU A 155 -4.43 -5.23 0.04
N ALA A 156 -4.88 -4.31 0.87
CA ALA A 156 -6.27 -4.28 1.32
C ALA A 156 -7.10 -3.47 0.32
N THR A 157 -8.33 -3.90 0.05
CA THR A 157 -9.25 -3.15 -0.82
C THR A 157 -10.44 -2.63 -0.04
N GLN A 158 -10.95 -1.47 -0.44
CA GLN A 158 -12.20 -0.90 0.05
C GLN A 158 -13.06 -0.43 -1.11
N ASN A 159 -14.35 -0.68 -0.98
CA ASN A 159 -15.37 -0.19 -1.89
C ASN A 159 -16.04 1.06 -1.29
N PRO A 160 -15.88 2.25 -1.89
CA PRO A 160 -16.36 3.50 -1.29
C PRO A 160 -17.89 3.68 -1.33
N ILE A 161 -18.60 2.96 -2.20
CA ILE A 161 -20.05 3.10 -2.37
C ILE A 161 -20.88 2.21 -1.44
N GLU A 162 -20.27 1.18 -0.87
CA GLU A 162 -20.98 0.20 -0.05
C GLU A 162 -21.05 0.67 1.40
N GLN A 163 -22.22 1.22 1.77
CA GLN A 163 -22.46 1.78 3.11
C GLN A 163 -23.23 0.81 4.03
N GLU A 164 -23.87 -0.21 3.48
CA GLU A 164 -24.61 -1.19 4.27
C GLU A 164 -23.69 -2.31 4.77
N GLY A 165 -23.75 -2.60 6.07
CA GLY A 165 -22.97 -3.68 6.68
C GLY A 165 -21.45 -3.46 6.67
N THR A 166 -21.00 -2.20 6.56
CA THR A 166 -19.58 -1.86 6.62
C THR A 166 -19.18 -1.21 7.94
N TYR A 167 -17.97 -1.53 8.38
CA TYR A 167 -17.29 -1.03 9.55
C TYR A 167 -16.07 -0.22 9.08
N PRO A 168 -16.10 1.12 9.18
CA PRO A 168 -14.96 1.93 8.77
C PRO A 168 -13.76 1.60 9.64
N LEU A 169 -12.58 1.53 9.02
CA LEU A 169 -11.33 1.40 9.75
C LEU A 169 -11.09 2.68 10.56
N PRO A 170 -10.88 2.60 11.90
CA PRO A 170 -10.42 3.72 12.69
C PRO A 170 -9.14 4.33 12.13
N GLU A 171 -8.93 5.61 12.37
CA GLU A 171 -7.79 6.39 11.86
C GLU A 171 -6.45 5.77 12.30
N ALA A 172 -6.37 5.31 13.55
CA ALA A 172 -5.20 4.61 14.08
C ALA A 172 -4.88 3.30 13.34
N GLN A 173 -5.90 2.68 12.72
CA GLN A 173 -5.75 1.47 11.91
C GLN A 173 -5.31 1.83 10.48
N LEU A 174 -5.92 2.85 9.89
CA LEU A 174 -5.53 3.36 8.57
C LEU A 174 -4.07 3.78 8.53
N ASP A 175 -3.55 4.42 9.59
CA ASP A 175 -2.16 4.88 9.65
C ASP A 175 -1.10 3.76 9.51
N ARG A 176 -1.50 2.48 9.69
CA ARG A 176 -0.65 1.30 9.44
C ARG A 176 -0.41 1.02 7.95
N PHE A 177 -1.25 1.55 7.06
CA PHE A 177 -1.01 1.49 5.63
C PHE A 177 -0.02 2.58 5.22
N LEU A 178 0.96 2.21 4.40
CA LEU A 178 1.98 3.14 3.92
C LEU A 178 1.36 4.19 2.98
N VAL A 179 0.54 3.72 2.04
CA VAL A 179 -0.18 4.55 1.06
C VAL A 179 -1.63 4.10 0.91
N GLN A 180 -2.50 5.08 0.67
CA GLN A 180 -3.82 4.87 0.06
C GLN A 180 -3.72 5.15 -1.44
N ILE A 181 -4.28 4.26 -2.24
CA ILE A 181 -4.28 4.31 -3.70
C ILE A 181 -5.72 4.34 -4.16
N ASP A 182 -6.14 5.49 -4.69
CA ASP A 182 -7.44 5.63 -5.32
C ASP A 182 -7.37 5.05 -6.74
N VAL A 183 -8.30 4.17 -7.07
CA VAL A 183 -8.42 3.50 -8.38
C VAL A 183 -9.70 4.00 -9.06
N ASP A 184 -9.52 4.86 -10.04
CA ASP A 184 -10.59 5.46 -10.84
C ASP A 184 -10.98 4.56 -12.03
N TYR A 185 -12.11 4.89 -12.67
CA TYR A 185 -12.46 4.26 -13.94
C TYR A 185 -11.41 4.57 -15.01
N PRO A 186 -11.08 3.60 -15.89
CA PRO A 186 -10.21 3.87 -17.02
C PRO A 186 -10.86 4.86 -17.98
N ASP A 187 -10.03 5.63 -18.69
CA ASP A 187 -10.53 6.41 -19.82
C ASP A 187 -11.02 5.49 -20.95
N ARG A 188 -11.75 6.05 -21.91
CA ARG A 188 -12.33 5.27 -23.02
C ARG A 188 -11.28 4.52 -23.86
N ALA A 189 -10.08 5.08 -24.01
CA ALA A 189 -9.02 4.44 -24.81
C ALA A 189 -8.47 3.22 -24.07
N THR A 190 -8.15 3.40 -22.79
CA THR A 190 -7.72 2.34 -21.86
C THR A 190 -8.78 1.26 -21.73
N GLU A 191 -10.05 1.64 -21.56
CA GLU A 191 -11.16 0.70 -21.45
C GLU A 191 -11.32 -0.14 -22.73
N ARG A 192 -11.14 0.48 -23.91
CA ARG A 192 -11.10 -0.25 -25.18
C ARG A 192 -9.95 -1.27 -25.21
N GLU A 193 -8.76 -0.91 -24.76
CA GLU A 193 -7.63 -1.84 -24.68
C GLU A 193 -7.89 -3.00 -23.72
N ILE A 194 -8.45 -2.71 -22.53
CA ILE A 194 -8.88 -3.74 -21.57
C ILE A 194 -9.90 -4.68 -22.20
N LEU A 195 -10.91 -4.15 -22.90
CA LEU A 195 -11.90 -4.99 -23.60
C LEU A 195 -11.25 -5.91 -24.60
N LEU A 196 -10.33 -5.42 -25.43
CA LEU A 196 -9.64 -6.24 -26.43
C LEU A 196 -8.73 -7.30 -25.79
N ALA A 197 -8.00 -6.94 -24.74
CA ALA A 197 -7.05 -7.82 -24.07
C ALA A 197 -7.73 -8.91 -23.22
N THR A 198 -8.88 -8.62 -22.63
CA THR A 198 -9.57 -9.55 -21.71
C THR A 198 -10.65 -10.41 -22.37
N THR A 199 -11.09 -10.06 -23.58
CA THR A 199 -12.08 -10.84 -24.36
C THR A 199 -11.45 -11.68 -25.48
N GLY A 200 -10.12 -11.57 -25.67
CA GLY A 200 -9.37 -12.41 -26.60
C GLY A 200 -9.22 -13.85 -26.13
N ALA A 201 -8.84 -14.75 -27.06
CA ALA A 201 -8.62 -16.17 -26.77
C ALA A 201 -7.27 -16.47 -26.08
N VAL A 202 -6.36 -15.49 -26.03
CA VAL A 202 -4.99 -15.64 -25.50
C VAL A 202 -4.82 -14.65 -24.37
N GLU A 203 -4.54 -15.14 -23.16
CA GLU A 203 -4.03 -14.28 -22.08
C GLU A 203 -2.50 -14.18 -22.23
N GLU A 204 -1.95 -12.98 -22.12
CA GLU A 204 -0.49 -12.81 -22.09
C GLU A 204 0.09 -13.45 -20.83
N GLU A 205 1.11 -14.29 -21.02
CA GLU A 205 1.81 -14.92 -19.90
C GLU A 205 2.67 -13.91 -19.14
N VAL A 206 2.50 -13.91 -17.82
CA VAL A 206 3.32 -13.17 -16.87
C VAL A 206 4.41 -14.10 -16.38
N HIS A 207 5.66 -13.63 -16.36
CA HIS A 207 6.79 -14.41 -15.86
C HIS A 207 7.34 -13.79 -14.58
N GLN A 208 8.02 -14.61 -13.80
CA GLN A 208 8.67 -14.19 -12.58
C GLN A 208 9.95 -13.39 -12.91
N VAL A 209 10.09 -12.19 -12.32
CA VAL A 209 11.25 -11.31 -12.48
C VAL A 209 12.04 -11.23 -11.16
N PHE A 210 11.36 -11.20 -10.03
CA PHE A 210 11.98 -11.17 -8.69
C PHE A 210 11.82 -12.51 -7.98
N THR A 211 12.68 -12.72 -7.00
CA THR A 211 12.47 -13.64 -5.89
C THR A 211 12.15 -12.86 -4.62
N ALA A 212 11.64 -13.56 -3.59
CA ALA A 212 11.47 -12.96 -2.27
C ALA A 212 12.77 -12.39 -1.67
N ALA A 213 13.92 -13.01 -1.95
CA ALA A 213 15.22 -12.53 -1.51
C ALA A 213 15.61 -11.23 -2.22
N ASP A 214 15.40 -11.15 -3.54
CA ASP A 214 15.62 -9.93 -4.32
C ASP A 214 14.80 -8.75 -3.77
N LEU A 215 13.54 -8.98 -3.39
CA LEU A 215 12.68 -7.94 -2.83
C LEU A 215 13.18 -7.45 -1.46
N LEU A 216 13.70 -8.35 -0.62
CA LEU A 216 14.31 -7.96 0.66
C LEU A 216 15.59 -7.14 0.46
N GLU A 217 16.41 -7.50 -0.54
CA GLU A 217 17.59 -6.71 -0.92
C GLU A 217 17.20 -5.34 -1.48
N ALA A 218 16.14 -5.28 -2.28
CA ALA A 218 15.60 -4.01 -2.78
C ALA A 218 15.14 -3.10 -1.63
N GLN A 219 14.48 -3.66 -0.62
CA GLN A 219 14.09 -2.92 0.59
C GLN A 219 15.29 -2.39 1.37
N ASP A 220 16.41 -3.11 1.41
CA ASP A 220 17.67 -2.62 2.00
C ASP A 220 18.25 -1.45 1.19
N VAL A 221 18.24 -1.54 -0.14
CA VAL A 221 18.70 -0.45 -1.02
C VAL A 221 17.88 0.83 -0.79
N ILE A 222 16.55 0.73 -0.71
CA ILE A 222 15.67 1.88 -0.42
C ILE A 222 16.03 2.57 0.90
N ARG A 223 16.38 1.80 1.93
CA ARG A 223 16.76 2.39 3.22
C ARG A 223 18.11 3.10 3.19
N ARG A 224 18.99 2.73 2.27
CA ARG A 224 20.35 3.29 2.12
C ARG A 224 20.45 4.37 1.04
N MET A 225 19.47 4.48 0.16
CA MET A 225 19.45 5.53 -0.89
C MET A 225 19.61 6.91 -0.25
N PRO A 226 20.59 7.72 -0.69
CA PRO A 226 20.84 9.04 -0.15
C PRO A 226 19.67 9.98 -0.44
N VAL A 227 19.45 10.93 0.47
CA VAL A 227 18.42 11.97 0.34
C VAL A 227 19.05 13.31 0.66
N GLY A 228 18.87 14.28 -0.22
CA GLY A 228 19.37 15.64 0.02
C GLY A 228 18.55 16.36 1.08
N ASP A 229 19.18 17.29 1.80
CA ASP A 229 18.54 18.07 2.87
C ASP A 229 17.29 18.80 2.38
N SER A 230 17.29 19.29 1.14
CA SER A 230 16.12 19.95 0.54
C SER A 230 14.88 19.05 0.49
N VAL A 231 15.04 17.73 0.31
CA VAL A 231 13.93 16.78 0.32
C VAL A 231 13.48 16.50 1.76
N VAL A 232 14.41 16.45 2.71
CA VAL A 232 14.09 16.29 4.14
C VAL A 232 13.25 17.47 4.63
N GLU A 233 13.71 18.70 4.37
CA GLU A 233 12.99 19.92 4.74
C GLU A 233 11.63 20.00 4.04
N ALA A 234 11.56 19.70 2.74
CA ALA A 234 10.30 19.64 2.00
C ALA A 234 9.26 18.68 2.62
N ILE A 235 9.71 17.52 3.13
CA ILE A 235 8.85 16.56 3.82
C ILE A 235 8.36 17.15 5.15
N LEU A 236 9.26 17.79 5.92
CA LEU A 236 8.91 18.41 7.20
C LEU A 236 7.93 19.56 7.01
N ASP A 237 8.19 20.46 6.06
CA ASP A 237 7.35 21.61 5.74
C ASP A 237 5.95 21.18 5.32
N LEU A 238 5.85 20.18 4.43
CA LEU A 238 4.56 19.62 4.01
C LEU A 238 3.79 19.03 5.19
N VAL A 239 4.43 18.15 5.98
CA VAL A 239 3.74 17.45 7.09
C VAL A 239 3.30 18.43 8.17
N ARG A 240 4.15 19.42 8.52
CA ARG A 240 3.83 20.43 9.55
C ARG A 240 2.76 21.42 9.07
N ALA A 241 2.79 21.81 7.79
CA ALA A 241 1.72 22.64 7.21
C ALA A 241 0.35 21.96 7.23
N CYS A 242 0.29 20.64 7.34
CA CYS A 242 -0.94 19.87 7.47
C CYS A 242 -1.43 19.69 8.91
N ARG A 243 -0.79 20.29 9.93
CA ARG A 243 -1.16 20.13 11.34
C ARG A 243 -1.89 21.37 11.87
N PRO A 244 -3.23 21.31 12.06
CA PRO A 244 -4.03 22.48 12.43
C PRO A 244 -3.68 23.10 13.80
N GLY A 245 -2.93 22.39 14.66
CA GLY A 245 -2.49 22.86 15.97
C GLY A 245 -1.08 23.47 16.00
N GLU A 246 -0.38 23.53 14.87
CA GLU A 246 0.97 24.11 14.77
C GLU A 246 0.94 25.45 14.00
N VAL A 247 1.96 26.28 14.18
CA VAL A 247 2.04 27.61 13.56
C VAL A 247 2.01 27.50 12.03
N GLU A 248 2.69 26.50 11.50
CA GLU A 248 2.82 26.21 10.07
C GLU A 248 1.48 25.77 9.45
N GLY A 249 0.62 25.13 10.22
CA GLY A 249 -0.70 24.66 9.78
C GLY A 249 -1.87 25.57 10.16
N ALA A 250 -1.61 26.77 10.68
CA ALA A 250 -2.64 27.72 11.10
C ALA A 250 -3.65 28.04 9.97
N ALA A 251 -3.20 28.06 8.71
CA ALA A 251 -4.06 28.29 7.55
C ALA A 251 -5.13 27.19 7.32
N LEU A 252 -4.96 26.01 7.93
CA LEU A 252 -5.87 24.87 7.81
C LEU A 252 -6.62 24.59 9.11
N ALA A 253 -6.47 25.41 10.16
CA ALA A 253 -7.11 25.20 11.45
C ALA A 253 -8.64 25.13 11.37
N GLU A 254 -9.24 25.90 10.46
CA GLU A 254 -10.69 25.90 10.22
C GLU A 254 -11.16 24.86 9.18
N THR A 255 -10.23 24.11 8.59
CA THR A 255 -10.50 23.10 7.56
C THR A 255 -10.29 21.68 8.08
N LEU A 256 -9.19 21.44 8.81
CA LEU A 256 -8.80 20.11 9.28
C LEU A 256 -9.25 19.87 10.72
N ALA A 257 -9.79 18.68 10.98
CA ALA A 257 -10.06 18.19 12.33
C ALA A 257 -8.78 17.70 13.02
N TRP A 258 -7.90 17.06 12.26
CA TRP A 258 -6.60 16.58 12.72
C TRP A 258 -5.66 16.38 11.52
N GLY A 259 -4.36 16.33 11.79
CA GLY A 259 -3.31 16.28 10.78
C GLY A 259 -2.31 15.12 10.97
N PRO A 260 -1.39 14.95 10.02
CA PRO A 260 -0.48 13.81 9.97
C PRO A 260 0.58 13.82 11.07
N GLY A 261 0.82 12.65 11.65
CA GLY A 261 1.89 12.42 12.63
C GLY A 261 3.25 12.10 12.00
N PRO A 262 4.28 11.76 12.82
CA PRO A 262 5.62 11.43 12.33
C PRO A 262 5.69 10.26 11.34
N ARG A 263 4.74 9.32 11.40
CA ARG A 263 4.66 8.21 10.43
C ARG A 263 4.44 8.68 9.00
N ALA A 264 3.75 9.82 8.80
CA ALA A 264 3.61 10.42 7.47
C ALA A 264 4.96 10.88 6.89
N ALA A 265 5.80 11.50 7.72
CA ALA A 265 7.14 11.93 7.31
C ALA A 265 8.03 10.73 6.97
N GLN A 266 7.97 9.67 7.79
CA GLN A 266 8.68 8.41 7.50
C GLN A 266 8.18 7.73 6.23
N ALA A 267 6.87 7.73 6.01
CA ALA A 267 6.26 7.21 4.80
C ALA A 267 6.74 7.99 3.57
N LEU A 268 6.65 9.32 3.58
CA LEU A 268 7.17 10.17 2.50
C LEU A 268 8.66 9.92 2.24
N MET A 269 9.49 9.83 3.29
CA MET A 269 10.92 9.56 3.15
C MET A 269 11.20 8.26 2.39
N LEU A 270 10.50 7.17 2.74
CA LEU A 270 10.69 5.88 2.08
C LEU A 270 10.10 5.87 0.67
N THR A 271 8.89 6.39 0.52
CA THR A 271 8.17 6.30 -0.75
C THR A 271 8.77 7.24 -1.81
N THR A 272 9.33 8.39 -1.43
CA THR A 272 10.06 9.25 -2.38
C THR A 272 11.31 8.59 -2.92
N ARG A 273 12.07 7.87 -2.08
CA ARG A 273 13.21 7.04 -2.53
C ARG A 273 12.76 5.92 -3.46
N ALA A 274 11.66 5.25 -3.13
CA ALA A 274 11.10 4.19 -3.97
C ALA A 274 10.64 4.71 -5.33
N ARG A 275 10.01 5.89 -5.37
CA ARG A 275 9.63 6.57 -6.62
C ARG A 275 10.86 6.94 -7.44
N ALA A 276 11.88 7.53 -6.81
CA ALA A 276 13.13 7.87 -7.51
C ALA A 276 13.77 6.64 -8.14
N LEU A 277 13.83 5.52 -7.41
CA LEU A 277 14.35 4.25 -7.92
C LEU A 277 13.51 3.70 -9.09
N LEU A 278 12.18 3.73 -8.99
CA LEU A 278 11.28 3.30 -10.07
C LEU A 278 11.46 4.14 -11.33
N ASP A 279 11.81 5.42 -11.19
CA ASP A 279 12.15 6.33 -12.28
C ASP A 279 13.62 6.17 -12.76
N GLY A 280 14.38 5.23 -12.21
CA GLY A 280 15.80 5.00 -12.55
C GLY A 280 16.77 6.06 -12.00
N ARG A 281 16.35 6.87 -11.03
CA ARG A 281 17.15 7.93 -10.41
C ARG A 281 17.86 7.44 -9.15
N LEU A 282 19.05 7.99 -8.90
CA LEU A 282 19.91 7.64 -7.75
C LEU A 282 19.52 8.34 -6.44
N ALA A 283 18.71 9.39 -6.51
CA ALA A 283 18.26 10.16 -5.36
C ALA A 283 16.88 10.79 -5.63
N PRO A 284 16.05 10.97 -4.58
CA PRO A 284 14.78 11.66 -4.71
C PRO A 284 14.94 13.17 -4.83
N SER A 285 13.86 13.80 -5.25
CA SER A 285 13.72 15.24 -5.47
C SER A 285 12.48 15.78 -4.74
N VAL A 286 12.35 17.10 -4.65
CA VAL A 286 11.15 17.76 -4.09
C VAL A 286 9.89 17.41 -4.89
N ALA A 287 10.02 17.16 -6.20
CA ALA A 287 8.91 16.72 -7.04
C ALA A 287 8.35 15.35 -6.60
N ASP A 288 9.19 14.47 -6.04
CA ASP A 288 8.74 13.20 -5.49
C ASP A 288 7.89 13.38 -4.23
N VAL A 289 8.24 14.36 -3.39
CA VAL A 289 7.45 14.73 -2.20
C VAL A 289 6.06 15.19 -2.63
N ALA A 290 5.97 16.06 -3.64
CA ALA A 290 4.70 16.53 -4.18
C ALA A 290 3.86 15.38 -4.75
N ALA A 291 4.47 14.51 -5.56
CA ALA A 291 3.77 13.40 -6.20
C ALA A 291 3.20 12.39 -5.19
N LEU A 292 3.86 12.25 -4.03
CA LEU A 292 3.48 11.30 -2.99
C LEU A 292 2.72 11.92 -1.81
N ALA A 293 2.49 13.23 -1.82
CA ALA A 293 1.69 13.92 -0.82
C ALA A 293 0.30 13.29 -0.69
N ARG A 294 -0.45 13.19 -1.80
CA ARG A 294 -1.81 12.64 -1.77
C ARG A 294 -1.87 11.16 -1.33
N PRO A 295 -1.13 10.23 -1.94
CA PRO A 295 -1.16 8.81 -1.54
C PRO A 295 -0.75 8.57 -0.07
N VAL A 296 0.14 9.39 0.48
CA VAL A 296 0.62 9.23 1.86
C VAL A 296 -0.28 9.94 2.88
N LEU A 297 -0.90 11.06 2.52
CA LEU A 297 -1.60 11.93 3.47
C LEU A 297 -3.11 11.71 3.53
N THR A 298 -3.77 11.23 2.47
CA THR A 298 -5.24 11.12 2.42
C THR A 298 -5.84 10.37 3.61
N HIS A 299 -5.23 9.28 4.05
CA HIS A 299 -5.69 8.48 5.20
C HIS A 299 -5.07 8.90 6.55
N ARG A 300 -4.31 10.00 6.56
CA ARG A 300 -3.58 10.55 7.72
C ARG A 300 -4.00 11.97 8.07
N MET A 301 -5.15 12.41 7.59
CA MET A 301 -5.79 13.65 7.99
C MET A 301 -7.29 13.56 7.74
N ALA A 302 -8.06 14.43 8.38
CA ALA A 302 -9.49 14.51 8.11
C ALA A 302 -9.97 15.96 8.11
N LEU A 303 -10.89 16.25 7.20
CA LEU A 303 -11.68 17.49 7.23
C LEU A 303 -12.59 17.50 8.47
N ASN A 304 -12.76 18.69 9.05
CA ASN A 304 -13.78 18.91 10.06
C ASN A 304 -15.19 18.93 9.42
N PHE A 305 -16.23 18.89 10.27
CA PHE A 305 -17.61 18.83 9.81
C PHE A 305 -18.00 20.04 8.95
N ALA A 306 -17.54 21.25 9.32
CA ALA A 306 -17.86 22.48 8.60
C ALA A 306 -17.26 22.49 7.18
N ALA A 307 -16.01 22.05 7.03
CA ALA A 307 -15.35 21.91 5.73
C ALA A 307 -16.04 20.87 4.85
N ARG A 308 -16.43 19.72 5.42
CA ARG A 308 -17.21 18.71 4.69
C ARG A 308 -18.56 19.27 4.23
N ALA A 309 -19.25 20.03 5.08
CA ALA A 309 -20.54 20.65 4.74
C ALA A 309 -20.41 21.72 3.64
N ARG A 310 -19.25 22.37 3.50
CA ARG A 310 -18.92 23.27 2.38
C ARG A 310 -18.57 22.54 1.08
N GLY A 311 -18.52 21.21 1.09
CA GLY A 311 -18.11 20.41 -0.07
C GLY A 311 -16.61 20.44 -0.34
N GLU A 312 -15.79 20.79 0.66
CA GLU A 312 -14.34 20.73 0.50
C GLU A 312 -13.87 19.28 0.30
N SER A 313 -12.88 19.10 -0.57
CA SER A 313 -12.25 17.80 -0.83
C SER A 313 -10.91 17.74 -0.13
N LEU A 314 -10.69 16.68 0.66
CA LEU A 314 -9.41 16.46 1.33
C LEU A 314 -8.25 16.33 0.34
N ALA A 315 -8.51 15.68 -0.81
CA ALA A 315 -7.55 15.59 -1.91
C ALA A 315 -7.12 16.98 -2.39
N ALA A 316 -8.09 17.86 -2.66
CA ALA A 316 -7.81 19.22 -3.12
C ALA A 316 -7.06 20.05 -2.06
N VAL A 317 -7.35 19.84 -0.78
CA VAL A 317 -6.61 20.47 0.31
C VAL A 317 -5.15 20.01 0.31
N ILE A 318 -4.90 18.70 0.19
CA ILE A 318 -3.54 18.15 0.14
C ILE A 318 -2.77 18.70 -1.06
N ASP A 319 -3.37 18.68 -2.25
CA ASP A 319 -2.73 19.15 -3.48
C ASP A 319 -2.37 20.64 -3.38
N ARG A 320 -3.27 21.47 -2.83
CA ARG A 320 -3.02 22.90 -2.60
C ARG A 320 -1.89 23.14 -1.59
N VAL A 321 -1.86 22.40 -0.49
CA VAL A 321 -0.81 22.55 0.53
C VAL A 321 0.53 22.08 -0.01
N ALA A 322 0.57 20.97 -0.75
CA ALA A 322 1.77 20.50 -1.41
C ALA A 322 2.30 21.53 -2.42
N ALA A 323 1.44 22.13 -3.24
CA ALA A 323 1.86 23.16 -4.20
C ALA A 323 2.49 24.38 -3.49
N ARG A 324 1.84 24.87 -2.43
CA ARG A 324 2.29 26.03 -1.65
C ARG A 324 3.56 25.77 -0.86
N SER A 325 3.60 24.71 -0.05
CA SER A 325 4.72 24.41 0.85
C SER A 325 6.00 24.04 0.08
N LEU A 326 5.87 23.52 -1.14
CA LEU A 326 7.00 23.08 -1.95
C LEU A 326 7.44 24.14 -2.99
N GLY A 327 6.83 25.32 -2.99
CA GLY A 327 7.18 26.41 -3.91
C GLY A 327 6.88 26.10 -5.38
N LEU A 328 5.92 25.20 -5.65
CA LEU A 328 5.54 24.80 -7.01
C LEU A 328 4.56 25.78 -7.68
N GLU A 329 4.07 26.77 -6.94
CA GLU A 329 3.16 27.83 -7.45
C GLU A 329 3.84 28.78 -8.45
N ALA A 330 5.17 28.78 -8.57
CA ALA A 330 5.91 29.68 -9.47
C ALA A 330 6.06 29.17 -10.94
N ALA A 331 5.39 28.09 -11.33
CA ALA A 331 5.55 27.46 -12.65
C ALA A 331 4.25 27.27 -13.45
N ALA A 332 3.15 27.97 -13.09
CA ALA A 332 1.88 27.94 -13.82
C ALA A 332 1.51 29.32 -14.37
#